data_AF-A0A5S9MF22-F1
#
_entry.id   AF-A0A5S9MF22-F1
#
_cell.length_a   1.000
_cell.length_b   1.000
_cell.length_c   1.000
_cell.angle_alpha   90.00
_cell.angle_beta   90.00
_cell.angle_gamma   90.00
#
_symmetry.space_group_name_H-M   'P 1'
#
loop_
_entity.id
_entity.type
_entity.pdbx_description
1 polymer ?
#
loop_
_entity_poly.entity_id
_entity_poly.type
_entity_poly.pdbx_seq_one_letter_code
_entity_poly.pdbx_strand_id
1 'polypeptide(L)'
;MVHGETSTGRLQPLKQIGQACRALGALFIVDAVATIGGVEVKVDEWKIDAAIGGTQKCLSVPSGMSPITYNDRVAAVIESRKKVEKKLHCDTG
;
A
#
# COMPACT_ATOMS: atom_id res chain seq x y z
N MET A 1 -6.08 -3.01 2.39
CA MET A 1 -6.48 -4.23 1.66
C MET A 1 -5.24 -4.99 1.24
N VAL A 2 -5.24 -6.32 1.23
CA VAL A 2 -4.11 -7.14 0.75
C VAL A 2 -4.40 -7.60 -0.68
N HIS A 3 -3.51 -7.29 -1.62
CA HIS A 3 -3.68 -7.65 -3.03
C HIS A 3 -3.44 -9.14 -3.27
N GLY A 4 -2.32 -9.66 -2.78
CA GLY A 4 -1.95 -11.08 -2.86
C GLY A 4 -1.75 -11.65 -1.47
N GLU A 5 -2.66 -12.49 -1.02
CA GLU A 5 -2.58 -13.18 0.25
C GLU A 5 -1.72 -14.43 0.09
N THR A 6 -0.47 -14.36 0.56
CA THR A 6 0.53 -15.42 0.35
C THR A 6 0.22 -16.70 1.10
N SER A 7 -0.49 -16.63 2.24
CA SER A 7 -0.83 -17.83 3.01
C SER A 7 -1.87 -18.71 2.32
N THR A 8 -2.71 -18.11 1.46
CA THR A 8 -3.79 -18.80 0.75
C THR A 8 -3.60 -18.83 -0.77
N GLY A 9 -2.57 -18.15 -1.28
CA GLY A 9 -2.31 -18.02 -2.73
C GLY A 9 -3.37 -17.21 -3.47
N ARG A 10 -4.18 -16.40 -2.78
CA ARG A 10 -5.32 -15.68 -3.39
C ARG A 10 -4.92 -14.30 -3.87
N LEU A 11 -5.37 -13.95 -5.07
CA LEU A 11 -5.30 -12.60 -5.63
C LEU A 11 -6.66 -11.92 -5.53
N GLN A 12 -6.73 -10.74 -4.91
CA GLN A 12 -7.98 -10.00 -4.72
C GLN A 12 -8.25 -9.04 -5.88
N PRO A 13 -9.48 -8.99 -6.43
CA PRO A 13 -9.84 -8.02 -7.47
C PRO A 13 -10.03 -6.63 -6.85
N LEU A 14 -9.12 -5.70 -7.11
CA LEU A 14 -9.12 -4.40 -6.43
C LEU A 14 -9.87 -3.28 -7.16
N LYS A 15 -10.06 -3.39 -8.47
CA LYS A 15 -10.64 -2.32 -9.31
C LYS A 15 -12.01 -1.83 -8.82
N GLN A 16 -12.92 -2.77 -8.58
CA GLN A 16 -14.28 -2.46 -8.11
C GLN A 16 -14.27 -1.93 -6.67
N ILE A 17 -13.35 -2.42 -5.85
CA ILE A 17 -13.20 -2.00 -4.45
C ILE A 17 -12.75 -0.54 -4.38
N GLY A 18 -11.72 -0.18 -5.13
CA GLY A 18 -11.23 1.21 -5.13
C GLY A 18 -12.26 2.20 -5.68
N GLN A 19 -13.06 1.80 -6.67
CA GLN A 19 -14.21 2.59 -7.13
C GLN A 19 -15.25 2.81 -6.02
N ALA A 20 -15.60 1.75 -5.27
CA ALA A 20 -16.52 1.85 -4.14
C ALA A 20 -15.95 2.74 -3.01
N CYS A 21 -14.69 2.55 -2.63
CA CYS A 21 -14.01 3.40 -1.65
C CYS A 21 -14.02 4.87 -2.08
N ARG A 22 -13.74 5.13 -3.37
CA ARG A 22 -13.79 6.48 -3.94
C ARG A 22 -15.17 7.11 -3.81
N ALA A 23 -16.23 6.37 -4.14
CA ALA A 23 -17.61 6.84 -4.04
C ALA A 23 -18.01 7.18 -2.60
N LEU A 24 -17.47 6.45 -1.61
CA LEU A 24 -17.68 6.68 -0.18
C LEU A 24 -16.75 7.74 0.41
N GLY A 25 -15.87 8.34 -0.39
CA GLY A 25 -14.87 9.30 0.09
C GLY A 25 -13.74 8.69 0.93
N ALA A 26 -13.73 7.37 1.13
CA ALA A 26 -12.72 6.66 1.91
C ALA A 26 -11.35 6.65 1.20
N LEU A 27 -10.27 6.59 1.99
CA LEU A 27 -8.93 6.34 1.46
C LEU A 27 -8.72 4.84 1.25
N PHE A 28 -8.27 4.46 0.06
CA PHE A 28 -8.03 3.06 -0.28
C PHE A 28 -6.54 2.73 -0.29
N ILE A 29 -6.08 2.05 0.77
CA ILE A 29 -4.67 1.65 0.94
C ILE A 29 -4.51 0.16 0.64
N VAL A 30 -3.50 -0.18 -0.16
CA VAL A 30 -3.25 -1.55 -0.65
C VAL A 30 -1.84 -2.02 -0.27
N ASP A 31 -1.77 -3.18 0.38
CA ASP A 31 -0.57 -4.00 0.48
C ASP A 31 -0.42 -4.81 -0.80
N ALA A 32 0.60 -4.47 -1.58
CA ALA A 32 1.00 -5.14 -2.81
C ALA A 32 2.37 -5.83 -2.67
N VAL A 33 2.83 -6.10 -1.44
CA VAL A 33 4.18 -6.62 -1.14
C VAL A 33 4.46 -7.90 -1.93
N ALA A 34 3.47 -8.79 -2.05
CA ALA A 34 3.61 -10.08 -2.75
C ALA A 34 3.26 -10.06 -4.25
N THR A 35 2.87 -8.91 -4.79
CA THR A 35 2.30 -8.85 -6.15
C THR A 35 2.97 -7.81 -7.04
N ILE A 36 3.54 -6.74 -6.48
CA ILE A 36 4.20 -5.70 -7.24
C ILE A 36 5.40 -6.27 -8.03
N GLY A 37 5.40 -6.08 -9.35
CA GLY A 37 6.39 -6.67 -10.25
C GLY A 37 6.13 -8.12 -10.67
N GLY A 38 5.17 -8.81 -10.05
CA GLY A 38 4.76 -10.17 -10.42
C GLY A 38 3.44 -10.25 -11.18
N VAL A 39 2.50 -9.35 -10.87
CA VAL A 39 1.22 -9.19 -11.57
C VAL A 39 0.91 -7.71 -11.76
N GLU A 40 -0.12 -7.41 -12.54
CA GLU A 40 -0.55 -6.04 -12.77
C GLU A 40 -1.06 -5.38 -11.48
N VAL A 41 -0.61 -4.15 -11.21
CA VAL A 41 -1.07 -3.31 -10.11
C VAL A 41 -1.30 -1.90 -10.65
N LYS A 42 -2.50 -1.61 -11.12
CA LYS A 42 -2.82 -0.30 -11.73
C LYS A 42 -3.28 0.71 -10.67
N VAL A 43 -2.32 1.30 -9.95
CA VAL A 43 -2.57 2.22 -8.83
C VAL A 43 -3.62 3.29 -9.15
N ASP A 44 -3.41 4.06 -10.22
CA ASP A 44 -4.31 5.17 -10.57
C ASP A 44 -5.65 4.70 -11.18
N GLU A 45 -5.62 3.67 -12.02
CA GLU A 45 -6.83 3.13 -12.66
C GLU A 45 -7.77 2.53 -11.60
N TRP A 46 -7.21 1.84 -10.62
CA TRP A 46 -7.96 1.16 -9.55
C TRP A 46 -8.25 2.06 -8.36
N LYS A 47 -7.95 3.36 -8.45
CA LYS A 47 -8.22 4.35 -7.40
C LYS A 47 -7.58 3.99 -6.05
N ILE A 48 -6.39 3.39 -6.10
CA ILE A 48 -5.58 3.13 -4.92
C ILE A 48 -4.96 4.46 -4.48
N ASP A 49 -5.26 4.88 -3.26
CA ASP A 49 -4.75 6.13 -2.69
C ASP A 49 -3.32 5.98 -2.16
N ALA A 50 -2.96 4.80 -1.66
CA ALA A 50 -1.59 4.44 -1.34
C ALA A 50 -1.32 2.95 -1.58
N ALA A 51 -0.16 2.63 -2.14
CA ALA A 51 0.30 1.25 -2.35
C ALA A 51 1.65 1.02 -1.68
N ILE A 52 1.80 -0.16 -1.06
CA ILE A 52 3.00 -0.57 -0.33
C ILE A 52 3.55 -1.84 -0.99
N GLY A 53 4.84 -1.84 -1.33
CA GLY A 53 5.53 -2.98 -1.92
C GLY A 53 6.60 -3.58 -1.01
N GLY A 54 7.17 -4.70 -1.45
CA GLY A 54 8.31 -5.34 -0.81
C GLY A 54 9.38 -5.70 -1.83
N THR A 55 10.64 -5.51 -1.46
CA THR A 55 11.79 -5.78 -2.33
C THR A 55 12.07 -7.28 -2.48
N GLN A 56 11.86 -8.05 -1.41
CA GLN A 56 12.27 -9.44 -1.26
C GLN A 56 11.27 -10.49 -1.79
N LYS A 57 10.33 -10.08 -2.63
CA LYS A 57 9.36 -11.00 -3.26
C LYS A 57 9.55 -10.97 -4.77
N CYS A 58 8.54 -10.52 -5.51
CA CYS A 58 8.56 -10.49 -6.97
C CYS A 58 9.64 -9.55 -7.55
N LEU A 59 10.17 -8.61 -6.76
CA LEU A 59 11.27 -7.74 -7.16
C LEU A 59 12.66 -8.37 -6.96
N SER A 60 12.77 -9.50 -6.24
CA SER A 60 14.02 -10.24 -6.01
C SER A 60 15.22 -9.41 -5.51
N VAL A 61 14.94 -8.32 -4.79
CA VAL A 61 15.94 -7.47 -4.12
C VAL A 61 16.00 -7.87 -2.64
N PRO A 62 17.18 -7.80 -1.97
CA PRO A 62 17.27 -8.10 -0.54
C PRO A 62 16.21 -7.37 0.32
N SER A 63 15.79 -8.01 1.41
CA SER A 63 14.85 -7.41 2.36
C SER A 63 15.49 -6.21 3.06
N GLY A 64 14.64 -5.29 3.52
CA GLY A 64 15.09 -4.10 4.28
C GLY A 64 14.56 -2.78 3.73
N MET A 65 13.86 -2.80 2.59
CA MET A 65 13.23 -1.61 2.02
C MET A 65 11.79 -1.91 1.61
N SER A 66 10.93 -0.89 1.70
CA SER A 66 9.55 -0.96 1.23
C SER A 66 9.28 0.23 0.31
N PRO A 67 9.13 0.02 -1.02
CA PRO A 67 8.68 1.07 -1.91
C PRO A 67 7.22 1.41 -1.59
N ILE A 68 6.93 2.71 -1.48
CA ILE A 68 5.59 3.22 -1.28
C ILE A 68 5.26 4.27 -2.34
N THR A 69 4.00 4.35 -2.73
CA THR A 69 3.45 5.46 -3.48
C THR A 69 2.13 5.88 -2.86
N TYR A 70 1.83 7.17 -2.87
CA TYR A 70 0.57 7.72 -2.40
C TYR A 70 0.23 8.99 -3.18
N ASN A 71 -1.07 9.29 -3.28
CA ASN A 71 -1.56 10.45 -4.04
C ASN A 71 -1.82 11.67 -3.14
N ASP A 72 -2.26 12.77 -3.78
CA ASP A 72 -2.52 14.05 -3.11
C ASP A 72 -3.57 13.98 -1.99
N ARG A 73 -4.51 13.03 -2.05
CA ARG A 73 -5.50 12.87 -0.97
C ARG A 73 -4.85 12.37 0.31
N VAL A 74 -3.89 11.47 0.17
CA VAL A 74 -3.11 10.98 1.30
C VAL A 74 -2.13 12.05 1.77
N ALA A 75 -1.49 12.77 0.84
CA ALA A 75 -0.61 13.89 1.16
C ALA A 75 -1.32 14.96 2.00
N ALA A 76 -2.50 15.42 1.56
CA ALA A 76 -3.30 16.41 2.28
C ALA A 76 -3.67 15.95 3.71
N VAL A 77 -3.99 14.66 3.89
CA VAL A 77 -4.24 14.10 5.22
C VAL A 77 -2.97 14.09 6.07
N ILE A 78 -1.81 13.73 5.50
CA ILE A 78 -0.53 13.76 6.21
C ILE A 78 -0.18 15.19 6.63
N GLU A 79 -0.27 16.16 5.73
CA GLU A 79 0.08 17.56 5.98
C GLU A 79 -0.85 18.25 6.97
N SER A 80 -2.13 17.87 7.00
CA SER A 80 -3.09 18.42 7.98
C SER A 80 -2.83 17.98 9.43
N ARG A 81 -1.97 16.97 9.65
CA ARG A 81 -1.66 16.48 10.99
C ARG A 81 -0.68 17.41 11.70
N LYS A 82 -1.16 18.06 12.77
CA LYS A 82 -0.37 18.97 13.63
C LYS A 82 0.57 18.27 14.63
N LYS A 83 0.54 16.93 14.70
CA LYS A 83 1.35 16.16 15.66
C LYS A 83 1.96 14.95 14.95
N VAL A 84 3.28 14.91 14.88
CA VAL A 84 4.05 13.72 14.50
C VAL A 84 4.23 12.88 15.77
N GLU A 85 3.72 11.65 15.77
CA GLU A 85 3.85 10.76 16.92
C GLU A 85 5.33 10.42 17.20
N LYS A 86 5.67 10.28 18.49
CA LYS A 86 7.03 9.90 18.93
C LYS A 86 7.44 8.60 18.24
N LYS A 87 8.64 8.61 17.62
CA LYS A 87 9.28 7.42 17.05
C LYS A 87 9.19 6.25 18.02
N LEU A 88 8.85 5.06 17.50
CA LEU A 88 9.11 3.80 18.19
C LEU A 88 10.62 3.73 18.43
N HIS A 89 11.04 3.96 19.68
CA HIS A 89 12.39 3.70 20.11
C HIS A 89 12.51 2.18 20.21
N CYS A 90 13.21 1.56 19.26
CA CYS A 90 13.65 0.18 19.41
C CYS A 90 14.93 0.24 20.25
N ASP A 91 14.80 0.10 21.56
CA ASP A 91 15.93 -0.26 22.41
C ASP A 91 16.41 -1.63 21.94
N THR A 92 17.46 -1.63 21.12
CA THR A 92 18.29 -2.81 20.90
C THR A 92 19.48 -2.60 21.83
N GLY A 93 19.50 -3.44 22.88
CA GLY A 93 20.39 -3.31 24.04
C GLY A 93 21.86 -3.53 23.75
#